data_AF-A0A3A4JSM8-F1
#
_entry.id   AF-A0A3A4JSM8-F1
#
_cell.length_a   1.000
_cell.length_b   1.000
_cell.length_c   1.000
_cell.angle_alpha   90.00
_cell.angle_beta   90.00
_cell.angle_gamma   90.00
#
_symmetry.space_group_name_H-M   'P 1'
#
loop_
_entity.id
_entity.type
_entity.pdbx_description
1 polymer ?
#
loop_
_entity_poly.entity_id
_entity_poly.type
_entity_poly.pdbx_seq_one_letter_code
_entity_poly.pdbx_strand_id
1 'polypeptide(L)'
;MTDLDRDRLIALFGRLDAADDQDALAAGREIAKLVKDSGATWDELLAPGSRAAADAGADETGSDGPDADAPGGALAPEEAAEARGLIAALLAMSHISDSTREDIEGLRGDLGEGRLERSDLRYLKALRARLS
;
A
#
# COMPACT_ATOMS: atom_id res chain seq x y z
N MET A 1 23.13 19.76 -4.37
CA MET A 1 22.90 19.11 -3.06
C MET A 1 21.60 19.70 -2.56
N THR A 2 20.53 18.91 -2.58
CA THR A 2 19.18 19.39 -2.24
C THR A 2 19.15 19.70 -0.75
N ASP A 3 18.85 20.94 -0.37
CA ASP A 3 18.71 21.36 1.02
C ASP A 3 17.29 21.03 1.50
N LEU A 4 17.01 19.73 1.63
CA LEU A 4 15.70 19.24 2.10
C LEU A 4 15.82 18.77 3.55
N ASP A 5 15.09 19.44 4.44
CA ASP A 5 14.97 19.07 5.84
C ASP A 5 14.11 17.80 5.97
N ARG A 6 14.78 16.64 6.00
CA ARG A 6 14.15 15.32 6.03
C ARG A 6 13.36 15.08 7.31
N ASP A 7 13.87 15.53 8.45
CA ASP A 7 13.20 15.34 9.74
C ASP A 7 11.89 16.13 9.79
N ARG A 8 11.92 17.36 9.27
CA ARG A 8 10.70 18.15 9.10
C ARG A 8 9.70 17.51 8.14
N LEU A 9 10.17 16.96 7.02
CA LEU A 9 9.33 16.27 6.05
C LEU A 9 8.63 15.05 6.69
N ILE A 10 9.37 14.24 7.47
CA ILE A 10 8.82 13.07 8.18
C ILE A 10 7.77 13.50 9.21
N ALA A 11 8.04 14.57 9.97
CA ALA A 11 7.07 15.09 10.94
C ALA A 11 5.75 15.56 10.27
N LEU A 12 5.84 16.16 9.08
CA LEU A 12 4.65 16.55 8.31
C LEU A 12 3.86 15.35 7.80
N PHE A 13 4.53 14.27 7.38
CA PHE A 13 3.85 13.03 7.01
C PHE A 13 3.06 12.44 8.17
N GLY A 14 3.59 12.49 9.40
CA GLY A 14 2.85 12.06 10.59
C GLY A 14 1.58 12.87 10.86
N ARG A 15 1.49 14.12 10.38
CA ARG A 15 0.30 14.98 10.52
C ARG A 15 -0.77 14.73 9.46
N LEU A 16 -0.48 13.93 8.43
CA LEU A 16 -1.50 13.56 7.43
C LEU A 16 -2.56 12.61 8.00
N ASP A 17 -2.25 11.92 9.10
CA ASP A 17 -3.20 11.06 9.83
C ASP A 17 -4.01 11.85 10.88
N ALA A 18 -3.97 13.19 10.82
CA ALA A 18 -4.77 14.02 11.72
C ALA A 18 -6.27 13.76 11.51
N ALA A 19 -7.01 13.63 12.61
CA ALA A 19 -8.46 13.47 12.57
C ALA A 19 -9.21 14.71 12.04
N ASP A 20 -8.54 15.86 12.06
CA ASP A 20 -9.05 17.10 11.48
C ASP A 20 -8.54 17.29 10.03
N ASP A 21 -9.49 17.40 9.10
CA ASP A 21 -9.18 17.53 7.67
C ASP A 21 -8.39 18.81 7.35
N GLN A 22 -8.58 19.91 8.10
CA GLN A 22 -7.82 21.14 7.86
C GLN A 22 -6.35 20.96 8.25
N ASP A 23 -6.07 20.22 9.31
CA ASP A 23 -4.70 19.91 9.73
C ASP A 23 -3.99 18.99 8.73
N ALA A 24 -4.68 17.97 8.22
CA ALA A 24 -4.14 17.10 7.17
C ALA A 24 -3.88 17.89 5.86
N LEU A 25 -4.80 18.76 5.46
CA LEU A 25 -4.63 19.63 4.29
C LEU A 25 -3.50 20.64 4.47
N ALA A 26 -3.34 21.22 5.65
CA ALA A 26 -2.25 22.14 5.97
C ALA A 26 -0.90 21.42 5.86
N ALA A 27 -0.78 20.22 6.44
CA ALA A 27 0.42 19.40 6.35
C ALA A 27 0.76 19.04 4.90
N GLY A 28 -0.23 18.63 4.09
CA GLY A 28 -0.02 18.34 2.67
C GLY A 28 0.48 19.55 1.87
N ARG A 29 -0.03 20.76 2.16
CA ARG A 29 0.44 22.00 1.53
C ARG A 29 1.87 22.35 1.96
N GLU A 30 2.22 22.14 3.23
CA GLU A 30 3.59 22.35 3.71
C GLU A 30 4.59 21.37 3.08
N ILE A 31 4.23 20.10 2.93
CA ILE A 31 5.05 19.09 2.24
C ILE A 31 5.31 19.53 0.79
N ALA A 32 4.26 19.90 0.06
CA ALA A 32 4.38 20.34 -1.32
C ALA A 32 5.28 21.58 -1.46
N LYS A 33 5.17 22.52 -0.52
CA LYS A 33 6.04 23.70 -0.47
C LYS A 33 7.49 23.32 -0.18
N LEU A 34 7.74 22.44 0.78
CA LEU A 34 9.07 22.01 1.18
C LEU A 34 9.84 21.36 0.02
N VAL A 35 9.17 20.46 -0.73
CA VAL A 35 9.76 19.80 -1.91
C VAL A 35 10.02 20.79 -3.04
N LYS A 36 9.09 21.73 -3.26
CA LYS A 36 9.24 22.77 -4.28
C LYS A 36 10.40 23.73 -3.96
N ASP A 37 10.48 24.20 -2.72
CA ASP A 37 11.50 25.16 -2.27
C ASP A 37 12.90 24.51 -2.25
N SER A 38 12.98 23.20 -2.01
CA SER A 38 14.23 22.45 -2.08
C SER A 38 14.71 22.19 -3.51
N GLY A 39 13.88 22.46 -4.52
CA GLY A 39 14.16 22.19 -5.93
C GLY A 39 14.25 20.70 -6.28
N ALA A 40 13.78 19.82 -5.39
CA ALA A 40 13.74 18.38 -5.63
C ALA A 40 12.43 17.97 -6.28
N THR A 41 12.49 16.85 -6.99
CA THR A 41 11.33 16.13 -7.51
C THR A 41 11.04 14.88 -6.67
N TRP A 42 9.79 14.40 -6.70
CA TRP A 42 9.43 13.17 -6.00
C TRP A 42 10.21 11.95 -6.50
N ASP A 43 10.60 11.93 -7.77
CA ASP A 43 11.42 10.87 -8.36
C ASP A 43 12.83 10.81 -7.72
N GLU A 44 13.45 11.98 -7.49
CA GLU A 44 14.73 12.09 -6.80
C GLU A 44 14.64 11.68 -5.31
N LEU A 45 13.50 11.97 -4.66
CA LEU A 45 13.27 11.64 -3.24
C LEU A 45 12.92 10.16 -3.01
N LEU A 46 12.24 9.54 -3.97
CA LEU A 46 11.76 8.16 -3.89
C LEU A 46 12.65 7.19 -4.66
N ALA A 47 13.83 7.65 -5.12
CA ALA A 47 14.74 6.88 -5.94
C ALA A 47 14.95 5.46 -5.37
N PRO A 48 14.76 4.40 -6.18
CA PRO A 48 14.91 3.02 -5.75
C PRO A 48 16.39 2.73 -5.47
N GLY A 49 16.84 3.04 -4.25
CA GLY A 49 18.24 2.94 -3.88
C GLY A 49 18.54 3.15 -2.39
N SER A 50 17.64 3.72 -1.59
CA SER A 50 17.83 3.83 -0.13
C SER A 50 17.27 2.62 0.63
N ARG A 51 17.69 1.41 0.25
CA ARG A 51 17.52 0.19 1.07
C ARG A 51 18.88 -0.32 1.57
N ALA A 52 19.81 0.59 1.81
CA ALA A 52 21.12 0.27 2.39
C ALA A 52 21.21 0.82 3.81
N ALA A 53 21.44 -0.11 4.75
CA ALA A 53 21.85 0.09 6.15
C ALA A 53 20.77 0.20 7.24
N ALA A 54 19.80 -0.70 7.25
CA ALA A 54 19.24 -1.19 8.52
C ALA A 54 18.90 -2.66 8.38
N ASP A 55 19.83 -3.51 8.82
CA ASP A 55 19.58 -4.73 9.59
C ASP A 55 20.58 -5.83 9.21
N ALA A 56 21.77 -5.71 9.79
CA ALA A 56 22.73 -6.80 9.85
C ALA A 56 22.77 -7.28 11.29
N GLY A 57 22.09 -8.40 11.54
CA GLY A 57 22.40 -9.33 12.63
C GLY A 57 21.32 -9.49 13.69
N ALA A 58 20.66 -10.65 13.70
CA ALA A 58 20.88 -11.67 14.73
C ALA A 58 20.01 -12.91 14.50
N ASP A 59 20.70 -13.99 14.16
CA ASP A 59 20.63 -15.35 14.73
C ASP A 59 19.29 -16.07 14.96
N GLU A 60 19.34 -17.35 14.61
CA GLU A 60 18.26 -18.32 14.70
C GLU A 60 17.93 -18.69 16.15
N THR A 61 16.65 -18.72 16.50
CA THR A 61 16.12 -19.70 17.46
C THR A 61 14.66 -20.00 17.13
N GLY A 62 14.38 -21.28 16.87
CA GLY A 62 13.04 -21.76 16.57
C GLY A 62 12.07 -21.59 17.74
N SER A 63 10.82 -21.31 17.41
CA SER A 63 9.68 -21.70 18.22
C SER A 63 8.55 -22.10 17.28
N ASP A 64 8.20 -23.37 17.37
CA ASP A 64 7.07 -24.02 16.72
C ASP A 64 5.76 -23.31 17.11
N GLY A 65 5.04 -22.79 16.13
CA GLY A 65 3.75 -22.12 16.27
C GLY A 65 3.07 -22.06 14.90
N PRO A 66 1.81 -22.51 14.76
CA PRO A 66 1.13 -22.48 13.47
C PRO A 66 0.58 -21.08 13.24
N ASP A 67 1.46 -20.14 12.89
CA ASP A 67 1.03 -18.82 12.42
C ASP A 67 1.68 -18.57 11.05
N ALA A 68 0.92 -18.93 10.03
CA ALA A 68 1.32 -18.88 8.63
C ALA A 68 1.25 -17.45 8.06
N ASP A 69 1.80 -16.47 8.76
CA ASP A 69 1.97 -15.09 8.28
C ASP A 69 3.34 -14.92 7.63
N ALA A 70 3.61 -15.76 6.62
CA ALA A 70 4.68 -15.51 5.68
C ALA A 70 4.25 -14.37 4.72
N PRO A 71 4.99 -13.24 4.65
CA PRO A 71 4.70 -12.18 3.71
C PRO A 71 5.12 -12.64 2.31
N GLY A 72 4.16 -13.14 1.53
CA GLY A 72 4.39 -13.58 0.14
C GLY A 72 3.97 -15.03 -0.18
N GLY A 73 3.01 -15.58 0.56
CA GLY A 73 2.42 -16.89 0.24
C GLY A 73 1.12 -16.77 -0.57
N ALA A 74 0.86 -17.77 -1.42
CA ALA A 74 -0.45 -17.97 -2.05
C ALA A 74 -1.56 -18.02 -0.98
N LEU A 75 -2.74 -17.55 -1.34
CA LEU A 75 -3.89 -17.47 -0.42
C LEU A 75 -4.29 -18.84 0.12
N ALA A 76 -4.63 -18.89 1.41
CA ALA A 76 -5.37 -20.01 1.97
C ALA A 76 -6.76 -20.13 1.31
N PRO A 77 -7.39 -21.33 1.29
CA PRO A 77 -8.67 -21.53 0.61
C PRO A 77 -9.79 -20.62 1.13
N GLU A 78 -9.79 -20.27 2.41
CA GLU A 78 -10.73 -19.33 3.01
C GLU A 78 -10.50 -17.90 2.48
N GLU A 79 -9.23 -17.49 2.40
CA GLU A 79 -8.82 -16.18 1.87
C GLU A 79 -9.14 -16.07 0.36
N ALA A 80 -8.98 -17.15 -0.39
CA ALA A 80 -9.34 -17.24 -1.80
C ALA A 80 -10.87 -17.14 -2.02
N ALA A 81 -11.67 -17.76 -1.14
CA ALA A 81 -13.12 -17.62 -1.17
C ALA A 81 -13.56 -16.19 -0.86
N GLU A 82 -12.90 -15.54 0.11
CA GLU A 82 -13.13 -14.12 0.42
C GLU A 82 -12.77 -13.22 -0.78
N ALA A 83 -11.60 -13.40 -1.37
CA ALA A 83 -11.16 -12.68 -2.57
C ALA A 83 -12.18 -12.81 -3.71
N ARG A 84 -12.73 -14.02 -3.92
CA ARG A 84 -13.76 -14.28 -4.93
C ARG A 84 -15.02 -13.45 -4.69
N GLY A 85 -15.45 -13.36 -3.44
CA GLY A 85 -16.61 -12.55 -3.04
C GLY A 85 -16.37 -11.06 -3.26
N LEU A 86 -15.18 -10.57 -2.91
CA LEU A 86 -14.79 -9.17 -3.11
C LEU A 86 -14.76 -8.80 -4.59
N ILE A 87 -14.11 -9.60 -5.43
CA ILE A 87 -14.04 -9.39 -6.88
C ILE A 87 -15.44 -9.33 -7.50
N ALA A 88 -16.33 -10.27 -7.14
CA ALA A 88 -17.69 -10.29 -7.66
C ALA A 88 -18.48 -9.04 -7.24
N ALA A 89 -18.36 -8.61 -5.98
CA ALA A 89 -19.01 -7.40 -5.48
C ALA A 89 -18.51 -6.14 -6.19
N LEU A 90 -17.19 -6.03 -6.41
CA LEU A 90 -16.59 -4.89 -7.08
C LEU A 90 -16.99 -4.81 -8.56
N LEU A 91 -16.99 -5.93 -9.29
CA LEU A 91 -17.39 -5.97 -10.71
C LEU A 91 -18.89 -5.68 -10.93
N ALA A 92 -19.72 -5.98 -9.94
CA ALA A 92 -21.16 -5.67 -9.97
C ALA A 92 -21.45 -4.16 -9.82
N MET A 93 -20.48 -3.36 -9.39
CA MET A 93 -20.65 -1.91 -9.30
C MET A 93 -20.58 -1.27 -10.69
N SER A 94 -21.54 -0.40 -10.98
CA SER A 94 -21.67 0.29 -12.27
C SER A 94 -20.85 1.58 -12.36
N HIS A 95 -20.33 2.09 -11.24
CA HIS A 95 -19.64 3.38 -11.15
C HIS A 95 -18.11 3.27 -11.13
N ILE A 96 -17.54 2.06 -11.20
CA ILE A 96 -16.09 1.88 -11.33
C ILE A 96 -15.64 2.17 -12.76
N SER A 97 -14.44 2.74 -12.91
CA SER A 97 -13.87 3.03 -14.23
C SER A 97 -13.54 1.74 -15.00
N ASP A 98 -13.48 1.82 -16.33
CA ASP A 98 -13.12 0.68 -17.18
C ASP A 98 -11.72 0.14 -16.85
N SER A 99 -10.75 1.03 -16.59
CA SER A 99 -9.41 0.63 -16.15
C SER A 99 -9.44 -0.14 -14.82
N THR A 100 -10.21 0.33 -13.83
CA THR A 100 -10.37 -0.39 -12.55
C THR A 100 -11.09 -1.73 -12.74
N ARG A 101 -12.05 -1.79 -13.67
CA ARG A 101 -12.74 -3.04 -14.01
C ARG A 101 -11.76 -4.05 -14.59
N GLU A 102 -10.94 -3.65 -15.57
CA GLU A 102 -9.90 -4.49 -16.17
C GLU A 102 -8.90 -5.01 -15.13
N ASP A 103 -8.43 -4.15 -14.22
CA ASP A 103 -7.53 -4.56 -13.13
C ASP A 103 -8.15 -5.67 -12.26
N ILE A 104 -9.42 -5.51 -11.87
CA ILE A 104 -10.14 -6.51 -11.07
C ILE A 104 -10.41 -7.80 -11.85
N GLU A 105 -10.62 -7.71 -13.16
CA GLU A 105 -10.71 -8.90 -14.01
C GLU A 105 -9.38 -9.64 -14.13
N GLY A 106 -8.25 -8.92 -14.13
CA GLY A 106 -6.91 -9.51 -14.02
C GLY A 106 -6.75 -10.31 -12.73
N LEU A 107 -7.10 -9.70 -11.59
CA LEU A 107 -7.08 -10.38 -10.29
C LEU A 107 -8.01 -11.60 -10.23
N ARG A 108 -9.15 -11.57 -10.93
CA ARG A 108 -10.03 -12.73 -11.09
C ARG A 108 -9.33 -13.89 -11.82
N GLY A 109 -8.53 -13.58 -12.84
CA GLY A 109 -7.69 -14.54 -13.54
C GLY A 109 -6.64 -15.16 -12.62
N ASP A 110 -5.89 -14.32 -11.90
CA ASP A 110 -4.85 -14.78 -10.97
C ASP A 110 -5.41 -15.63 -9.82
N LEU A 111 -6.62 -15.33 -9.35
CA LEU A 111 -7.33 -16.18 -8.38
C LEU A 111 -7.69 -17.55 -8.97
N GLY A 112 -8.08 -17.60 -10.25
CA GLY A 112 -8.37 -18.86 -10.95
C GLY A 112 -7.12 -19.73 -11.16
N GLU A 113 -5.96 -19.09 -11.28
CA GLU A 113 -4.66 -19.73 -11.48
C GLU A 113 -3.90 -19.97 -10.17
N GLY A 114 -4.49 -19.62 -9.02
CA GLY A 114 -3.88 -19.78 -7.69
C GLY A 114 -2.66 -18.90 -7.45
N ARG A 115 -2.49 -17.83 -8.26
CA ARG A 115 -1.41 -16.85 -8.16
C ARG A 115 -1.74 -15.63 -7.32
N LEU A 116 -3.00 -15.46 -6.95
CA LEU A 116 -3.43 -14.33 -6.14
C LEU A 116 -2.77 -14.39 -4.76
N GLU A 117 -2.16 -13.28 -4.34
CA GLU A 117 -1.42 -13.15 -3.10
C GLU A 117 -2.25 -12.43 -2.02
N ARG A 118 -1.78 -12.50 -0.77
CA ARG A 118 -2.39 -11.76 0.35
C ARG A 118 -2.33 -10.24 0.18
N SER A 119 -1.32 -9.74 -0.52
CA SER A 119 -1.21 -8.35 -0.98
C SER A 119 -2.42 -7.93 -1.82
N ASP A 120 -2.80 -8.76 -2.78
CA ASP A 120 -3.96 -8.52 -3.65
C ASP A 120 -5.27 -8.55 -2.86
N LEU A 121 -5.40 -9.49 -1.91
CA LEU A 121 -6.56 -9.55 -1.02
C LEU A 121 -6.68 -8.26 -0.19
N ARG A 122 -5.58 -7.74 0.36
CA ARG A 122 -5.59 -6.45 1.08
C ARG A 122 -6.01 -5.29 0.18
N TYR A 123 -5.53 -5.27 -1.06
CA TYR A 123 -5.95 -4.27 -2.06
C TYR A 123 -7.47 -4.34 -2.32
N LEU A 124 -8.01 -5.54 -2.58
CA LEU A 124 -9.45 -5.75 -2.80
C LEU A 124 -10.30 -5.29 -1.61
N LYS A 125 -9.85 -5.56 -0.38
CA LYS A 125 -10.53 -5.09 0.85
C LYS A 125 -10.55 -3.57 0.95
N ALA A 126 -9.38 -2.93 0.77
CA ALA A 126 -9.26 -1.48 0.84
C ALA A 126 -10.08 -0.79 -0.26
N LEU A 127 -10.06 -1.32 -1.48
CA LEU A 127 -10.82 -0.80 -2.60
C LEU A 127 -12.33 -0.88 -2.35
N ARG A 128 -12.82 -2.01 -1.85
CA ARG A 128 -14.24 -2.17 -1.50
C ARG A 128 -14.67 -1.22 -0.38
N ALA A 129 -13.83 -1.04 0.64
CA ALA A 129 -14.11 -0.11 1.74
C ALA A 129 -14.23 1.35 1.26
N ARG A 130 -13.44 1.74 0.25
CA ARG A 130 -13.48 3.09 -0.34
C ARG A 130 -14.71 3.33 -1.23
N LEU A 131 -15.24 2.28 -1.85
CA LEU A 131 -16.36 2.36 -2.79
C LEU A 131 -17.73 2.05 -2.15
N SER A 132 -17.74 1.65 -0.88
CA SER A 132 -18.95 1.44 -0.08
C SER A 132 -19.43 2.72 0.57
#